data_AF-A0AAE2SCK2-F1
#
_entry.id   AF-A0AAE2SCK2-F1
#
_cell.length_a   1.000
_cell.length_b   1.000
_cell.length_c   1.000
_cell.angle_alpha   90.00
_cell.angle_beta   90.00
_cell.angle_gamma   90.00
#
_symmetry.space_group_name_H-M   'P 1'
#
loop_
_entity.id
_entity.type
_entity.pdbx_description
1 polymer ?
#
loop_
_entity_poly.entity_id
_entity_poly.type
_entity_poly.pdbx_seq_one_letter_code
_entity_poly.pdbx_strand_id
1 'polypeptide(L)'
;MKQTQITLSLLAAFCVASLPAHAAPRGVAGKGKLIHRDRSANIAERIASKEEEILFKQDAHVWRKDPEALDQRPEDLRAYSNHSYRRIVRLLTLGGLEEADGTKFKSRHAEIVAAAKAANSDGLDASEKQSIRTQLNQLNDAINAAVTEVEKGKERTPIVNRAQHRFEERIEFGVKSGRLSTLEASSLRRKVAKLEALEERLKAGQKLSSNERERLMKEVVELQRDLTRALHN
;
A
#
# COMPACT_ATOMS: atom_id res chain seq x y z
N MET A 1 32.74 -53.45 -22.42
CA MET A 1 32.17 -53.99 -21.17
C MET A 1 30.70 -53.59 -21.10
N LYS A 2 29.81 -54.60 -21.06
CA LYS A 2 28.37 -54.64 -20.67
C LYS A 2 27.41 -53.63 -21.36
N GLN A 3 26.53 -54.06 -22.30
CA GLN A 3 25.17 -54.64 -22.10
C GLN A 3 24.25 -53.69 -21.30
N THR A 4 23.02 -53.33 -21.70
CA THR A 4 22.00 -54.02 -22.52
C THR A 4 20.87 -53.03 -22.84
N GLN A 5 20.19 -53.21 -23.98
CA GLN A 5 18.92 -52.57 -24.31
C GLN A 5 17.75 -53.16 -23.52
N ILE A 6 16.68 -52.38 -23.29
CA ILE A 6 15.32 -52.91 -23.08
C ILE A 6 14.31 -51.99 -23.79
N THR A 7 13.76 -52.50 -24.89
CA THR A 7 12.45 -52.16 -25.44
C THR A 7 11.38 -52.94 -24.69
N LEU A 8 10.20 -52.37 -24.44
CA LEU A 8 8.97 -53.17 -24.33
C LEU A 8 7.74 -52.36 -24.74
N SER A 9 7.10 -52.87 -25.78
CA SER A 9 5.82 -52.50 -26.34
C SER A 9 4.73 -53.47 -25.86
N LEU A 10 3.49 -53.14 -26.22
CA LEU A 10 2.21 -53.87 -26.13
C LEU A 10 1.33 -53.64 -24.88
N LEU A 11 0.13 -53.06 -25.00
CA LEU A 11 -1.13 -53.50 -25.66
C LEU A 11 -1.97 -54.39 -24.73
N ALA A 12 -3.04 -53.84 -24.17
CA ALA A 12 -4.21 -54.59 -23.71
C ALA A 12 -5.46 -53.69 -23.75
N ALA A 13 -6.28 -53.94 -24.76
CA ALA A 13 -7.68 -53.55 -24.83
C ALA A 13 -8.50 -54.37 -23.82
N PHE A 14 -9.64 -53.85 -23.31
CA PHE A 14 -10.97 -54.44 -23.49
C PHE A 14 -12.06 -53.75 -22.64
N CYS A 15 -13.30 -53.93 -23.11
CA CYS A 15 -14.60 -53.87 -22.41
C CYS A 15 -15.40 -52.57 -22.40
N VAL A 16 -16.23 -52.49 -23.45
CA VAL A 16 -17.57 -51.89 -23.51
C VAL A 16 -18.52 -52.58 -22.50
N ALA A 17 -19.35 -51.84 -21.77
CA ALA A 17 -20.67 -52.32 -21.32
C ALA A 17 -21.63 -51.18 -20.91
N SER A 18 -22.84 -51.28 -21.47
CA SER A 18 -24.11 -50.59 -21.32
C SER A 18 -24.51 -49.86 -20.02
N LEU A 19 -25.31 -48.80 -20.23
CA LEU A 19 -26.25 -48.19 -19.29
C LEU A 19 -27.24 -49.18 -18.66
N PRO A 20 -27.87 -48.80 -17.53
CA PRO A 20 -29.32 -48.57 -17.61
C PRO A 20 -29.78 -47.26 -16.95
N ALA A 21 -30.89 -46.74 -17.49
CA ALA A 21 -31.68 -45.65 -16.94
C ALA A 21 -32.33 -46.06 -15.60
N HIS A 22 -32.35 -45.14 -14.63
CA HIS A 22 -33.23 -45.24 -13.47
C HIS A 22 -33.86 -43.89 -13.14
N ALA A 23 -35.14 -43.96 -12.80
CA ALA A 23 -36.08 -42.87 -12.67
C ALA A 23 -35.82 -41.93 -11.47
N ALA A 24 -36.37 -40.72 -11.58
CA ALA A 24 -36.36 -39.66 -10.58
C ALA A 24 -37.04 -40.03 -9.24
N PRO A 25 -36.75 -39.24 -8.19
CA PRO A 25 -37.82 -38.76 -7.32
C PRO A 25 -37.92 -37.23 -7.29
N ARG A 26 -39.17 -36.77 -7.19
CA ARG A 26 -39.60 -35.38 -7.02
C ARG A 26 -39.28 -34.87 -5.60
N GLY A 27 -38.82 -33.63 -5.54
CA GLY A 27 -39.24 -32.61 -4.57
C GLY A 27 -38.68 -32.68 -3.14
N VAL A 28 -37.79 -31.73 -2.80
CA VAL A 28 -37.89 -30.96 -1.55
C VAL A 28 -37.44 -29.53 -1.85
N ALA A 29 -38.36 -28.58 -1.70
CA ALA A 29 -38.10 -27.16 -1.72
C ALA A 29 -37.29 -26.76 -0.48
N GLY A 30 -35.96 -26.83 -0.58
CA GLY A 30 -35.06 -26.14 0.34
C GLY A 30 -34.95 -24.69 -0.09
N LYS A 31 -35.65 -23.77 0.58
CA LYS A 31 -35.34 -22.34 0.52
C LYS A 31 -33.92 -22.15 1.01
N GLY A 32 -32.96 -22.20 0.09
CA GLY A 32 -31.58 -21.81 0.32
C GLY A 32 -31.60 -20.34 0.71
N LYS A 33 -31.53 -20.09 2.02
CA LYS A 33 -31.22 -18.78 2.58
C LYS A 33 -29.87 -18.42 1.98
N LEU A 34 -29.88 -17.58 0.94
CA LEU A 34 -28.66 -17.00 0.38
C LEU A 34 -28.02 -16.22 1.52
N ILE A 35 -27.03 -16.84 2.15
CA ILE A 35 -26.15 -16.15 3.08
C ILE A 35 -25.43 -15.14 2.18
N HIS A 36 -25.90 -13.89 2.19
CA HIS A 36 -25.15 -12.76 1.70
C HIS A 36 -23.94 -12.61 2.61
N ARG A 37 -22.93 -13.47 2.42
CA ARG A 37 -21.61 -13.28 2.99
C ARG A 37 -21.11 -11.98 2.41
N ASP A 38 -20.94 -11.03 3.31
CA ASP A 38 -20.63 -9.64 3.06
C ASP A 38 -19.44 -9.53 2.10
N ARG A 39 -19.63 -9.00 0.88
CA ARG A 39 -18.54 -8.86 -0.12
C ARG A 39 -17.36 -8.07 0.46
N SER A 40 -17.63 -7.21 1.44
CA SER A 40 -16.66 -6.46 2.25
C SER A 40 -15.67 -7.37 2.98
N ALA A 41 -16.16 -8.44 3.61
CA ALA A 41 -15.34 -9.37 4.36
C ALA A 41 -14.39 -10.14 3.44
N ASN A 42 -14.87 -10.56 2.26
CA ASN A 42 -14.03 -11.23 1.26
C ASN A 42 -12.94 -10.30 0.68
N ILE A 43 -13.25 -9.01 0.50
CA ILE A 43 -12.24 -8.03 0.05
C ILE A 43 -11.20 -7.78 1.14
N ALA A 44 -11.62 -7.59 2.39
CA ALA A 44 -10.71 -7.39 3.51
C ALA A 44 -9.78 -8.59 3.70
N GLU A 45 -10.30 -9.82 3.63
CA GLU A 45 -9.53 -11.07 3.69
C GLU A 45 -8.50 -11.15 2.55
N ARG A 46 -8.91 -10.87 1.30
CA ARG A 46 -7.98 -10.84 0.16
C ARG A 46 -6.90 -9.77 0.28
N ILE A 47 -7.23 -8.61 0.84
CA ILE A 47 -6.25 -7.54 1.07
C ILE A 47 -5.30 -7.94 2.21
N ALA A 48 -5.80 -8.56 3.29
CA ALA A 48 -4.97 -9.07 4.37
C ALA A 48 -3.99 -10.15 3.87
N SER A 49 -4.45 -11.11 3.06
CA SER A 49 -3.55 -12.09 2.43
C SER A 49 -2.51 -11.43 1.52
N LYS A 50 -2.90 -10.35 0.81
CA LYS A 50 -1.97 -9.58 -0.02
C LYS A 50 -0.99 -8.76 0.82
N GLU A 51 -1.37 -8.32 2.01
CA GLU A 51 -0.48 -7.69 2.98
C GLU A 51 0.55 -8.69 3.48
N GLU A 52 0.12 -9.89 3.88
CA GLU A 52 1.00 -10.99 4.27
C GLU A 52 1.96 -11.37 3.14
N GLU A 53 1.50 -11.39 1.88
CA GLU A 53 2.34 -11.61 0.70
C GLU A 53 3.40 -10.51 0.50
N ILE A 54 3.03 -9.23 0.70
CA ILE A 54 3.95 -8.09 0.61
C ILE A 54 5.00 -8.16 1.71
N LEU A 55 4.60 -8.51 2.92
CA LEU A 55 5.50 -8.71 4.05
C LEU A 55 6.43 -9.90 3.81
N PHE A 56 5.91 -11.03 3.32
CA PHE A 56 6.72 -12.19 2.96
C PHE A 56 7.74 -11.87 1.86
N LYS A 57 7.33 -11.13 0.82
CA LYS A 57 8.24 -10.63 -0.23
C LYS A 57 9.28 -9.66 0.34
N GLN A 58 8.92 -8.80 1.29
CA GLN A 58 9.84 -7.86 1.94
C GLN A 58 10.83 -8.55 2.88
N ASP A 59 10.40 -9.56 3.62
CA ASP A 59 11.26 -10.38 4.48
C ASP A 59 12.16 -11.32 3.64
N ALA A 60 11.71 -11.76 2.46
CA ALA A 60 12.57 -12.45 1.49
C ALA A 60 13.61 -11.50 0.82
N HIS A 61 13.35 -10.18 0.86
CA HIS A 61 14.21 -9.12 0.34
C HIS A 61 14.89 -8.31 1.46
N VAL A 62 15.18 -8.93 2.62
CA VAL A 62 15.96 -8.32 3.71
C VAL A 62 17.23 -7.68 3.16
N TRP A 63 17.16 -6.36 2.97
CA TRP A 63 18.23 -5.36 2.99
C TRP A 63 19.37 -5.44 1.96
N ARG A 64 19.75 -6.60 1.43
CA ARG A 64 21.00 -6.72 0.65
C ARG A 64 21.04 -5.92 -0.65
N LYS A 65 19.92 -5.43 -1.15
CA LYS A 65 19.84 -4.66 -2.41
C LYS A 65 18.61 -3.76 -2.42
N ASP A 66 18.60 -2.71 -1.61
CA ASP A 66 17.82 -1.54 -2.01
C ASP A 66 18.70 -0.75 -3.01
N PRO A 67 18.41 -0.80 -4.33
CA PRO A 67 19.15 0.01 -5.30
C PRO A 67 18.97 1.52 -5.06
N GLU A 68 17.98 1.96 -4.27
CA GLU A 68 17.77 3.36 -3.83
C GLU A 68 18.37 3.67 -2.45
N ALA A 69 18.93 2.69 -1.72
CA ALA A 69 19.72 2.96 -0.51
C ALA A 69 21.15 3.43 -0.85
N LEU A 70 21.60 3.20 -2.08
CA LEU A 70 22.65 4.02 -2.69
C LEU A 70 21.98 5.36 -3.03
N ASP A 71 22.26 6.38 -2.24
CA ASP A 71 21.75 7.75 -2.39
C ASP A 71 22.16 8.33 -3.75
N GLN A 72 21.41 7.99 -4.80
CA GLN A 72 21.61 8.50 -6.15
C GLN A 72 21.01 9.89 -6.23
N ARG A 73 21.70 10.87 -5.65
CA ARG A 73 21.32 12.29 -5.66
C ARG A 73 21.31 12.80 -7.11
N PRO A 74 20.15 12.99 -7.75
CA PRO A 74 20.11 13.42 -9.15
C PRO A 74 20.78 14.79 -9.30
N GLU A 75 21.46 15.04 -10.42
CA GLU A 75 22.08 16.35 -10.69
C GLU A 75 21.02 17.42 -10.94
N ASP A 76 19.97 17.09 -11.69
CA ASP A 76 18.85 17.96 -11.97
C ASP A 76 17.97 18.20 -10.72
N LEU A 77 17.67 19.47 -10.42
CA LEU A 77 16.93 19.87 -9.22
C LEU A 77 15.48 19.36 -9.22
N ARG A 78 14.83 19.33 -10.39
CA ARG A 78 13.45 18.85 -10.50
C ARG A 78 13.41 17.34 -10.27
N ALA A 79 14.35 16.61 -10.85
CA ALA A 79 14.53 15.19 -10.60
C ALA A 79 14.85 14.92 -9.11
N TYR A 80 15.72 15.73 -8.49
CA TYR A 80 16.09 15.56 -7.09
C TYR A 80 14.93 15.85 -6.12
N SER A 81 14.16 16.91 -6.38
CA SER A 81 12.95 17.19 -5.61
C SER A 81 11.93 16.05 -5.70
N ASN A 82 11.67 15.54 -6.91
CA ASN A 82 10.77 14.41 -7.13
C ASN A 82 11.29 13.13 -6.44
N HIS A 83 12.58 12.86 -6.54
CA HIS A 83 13.21 11.72 -5.86
C HIS A 83 13.02 11.80 -4.35
N SER A 84 13.31 12.96 -3.74
CA SER A 84 13.17 13.18 -2.30
C SER A 84 11.74 12.96 -1.82
N TYR A 85 10.74 13.49 -2.53
CA TYR A 85 9.34 13.28 -2.21
C TYR A 85 8.93 11.81 -2.31
N ARG A 86 9.29 11.13 -3.42
CA ARG A 86 8.99 9.70 -3.62
C ARG A 86 9.60 8.85 -2.52
N ARG A 87 10.81 9.19 -2.08
CA ARG A 87 11.52 8.51 -1.00
C ARG A 87 10.80 8.65 0.34
N ILE A 88 10.35 9.86 0.69
CA ILE A 88 9.54 10.10 1.91
C ILE A 88 8.27 9.24 1.89
N VAL A 89 7.51 9.28 0.78
CA VAL A 89 6.27 8.51 0.64
C VAL A 89 6.53 7.00 0.69
N ARG A 90 7.62 6.54 0.07
CA ARG A 90 8.03 5.13 0.09
C ARG A 90 8.42 4.68 1.48
N LEU A 91 9.21 5.46 2.23
CA LEU A 91 9.61 5.11 3.59
C LEU A 91 8.42 5.08 4.55
N LEU A 92 7.48 6.04 4.44
CA LEU A 92 6.21 6.02 5.18
C LEU A 92 5.36 4.80 4.84
N THR A 93 5.25 4.49 3.55
CA THR A 93 4.56 3.29 3.06
C THR A 93 5.17 2.02 3.61
N LEU A 94 6.49 2.00 3.76
CA LEU A 94 7.25 0.86 4.22
C LEU A 94 7.36 0.83 5.76
N GLY A 95 6.90 1.83 6.50
CA GLY A 95 7.16 1.89 7.95
C GLY A 95 8.65 1.93 8.30
N GLY A 96 9.49 2.39 7.37
CA GLY A 96 10.90 2.70 7.64
C GLY A 96 11.09 4.14 8.14
N LEU A 97 9.98 4.86 8.32
CA LEU A 97 9.92 6.19 8.87
C LEU A 97 8.61 6.35 9.66
N GLU A 98 8.67 6.97 10.82
CA GLU A 98 7.51 7.31 11.64
C GLU A 98 6.63 8.36 10.93
N GLU A 99 5.32 8.33 11.16
CA GLU A 99 4.37 9.27 10.54
C GLU A 99 4.60 10.74 10.93
N ALA A 100 5.01 10.98 12.19
CA ALA A 100 5.39 12.30 12.67
C ALA A 100 6.57 12.88 11.86
N ASP A 101 7.64 12.07 11.68
CA ASP A 101 8.80 12.45 10.87
C ASP A 101 8.45 12.57 9.39
N GLY A 102 7.60 11.68 8.87
CA GLY A 102 7.09 11.76 7.51
C GLY A 102 6.35 13.05 7.21
N THR A 103 5.46 13.48 8.11
CA THR A 103 4.72 14.74 7.99
C THR A 103 5.68 15.93 8.04
N LYS A 104 6.63 15.92 8.98
CA LYS A 104 7.68 16.93 9.08
C LYS A 104 8.51 17.04 7.81
N PHE A 105 8.93 15.92 7.22
CA PHE A 105 9.72 15.92 5.99
C PHE A 105 8.92 16.33 4.76
N LYS A 106 7.63 15.98 4.68
CA LYS A 106 6.74 16.51 3.63
C LYS A 106 6.58 18.02 3.73
N SER A 107 6.35 18.55 4.93
CA SER A 107 6.26 20.00 5.14
C SER A 107 7.55 20.70 4.74
N ARG A 108 8.71 20.20 5.20
CA ARG A 108 10.02 20.73 4.80
C ARG A 108 10.26 20.64 3.29
N HIS A 109 9.86 19.55 2.65
CA HIS A 109 9.95 19.42 1.19
C HIS A 109 9.06 20.46 0.48
N ALA A 110 7.84 20.65 0.96
CA ALA A 110 6.91 21.66 0.43
C ALA A 110 7.45 23.09 0.58
N GLU A 111 8.10 23.39 1.70
CA GLU A 111 8.79 24.68 1.93
C GLU A 111 9.93 24.89 0.92
N ILE A 112 10.77 23.87 0.68
CA ILE A 112 11.85 23.93 -0.32
C ILE A 112 11.28 24.18 -1.73
N VAL A 113 10.20 23.49 -2.09
CA VAL A 113 9.53 23.67 -3.40
C VAL A 113 8.90 25.06 -3.51
N ALA A 114 8.28 25.56 -2.44
CA ALA A 114 7.69 26.89 -2.41
C ALA A 114 8.78 27.98 -2.53
N ALA A 115 9.89 27.84 -1.82
CA ALA A 115 11.05 28.73 -1.92
C ALA A 115 11.64 28.73 -3.34
N ALA A 116 11.81 27.54 -3.93
CA ALA A 116 12.28 27.41 -5.32
C ALA A 116 11.32 28.07 -6.32
N LYS A 117 10.01 27.96 -6.10
CA LYS A 117 8.99 28.60 -6.94
C LYS A 117 8.99 30.12 -6.79
N ALA A 118 9.16 30.63 -5.57
CA ALA A 118 9.19 32.07 -5.29
C ALA A 118 10.43 32.76 -5.89
N ALA A 119 11.58 32.07 -5.87
CA ALA A 119 12.80 32.53 -6.52
C ALA A 119 12.72 32.49 -8.07
N ASN A 120 11.81 31.70 -8.63
CA ASN A 120 11.70 31.47 -10.07
C ASN A 120 10.78 32.48 -10.77
N SER A 121 11.03 33.79 -10.61
CA SER A 121 10.35 34.83 -11.38
C SER A 121 10.87 34.94 -12.82
N ASP A 122 12.19 34.83 -13.03
CA ASP A 122 12.87 34.92 -14.34
C ASP A 122 13.81 33.73 -14.66
N GLY A 123 13.75 32.68 -13.83
CA GLY A 123 14.67 31.54 -13.90
C GLY A 123 15.66 31.54 -12.75
N LEU A 124 15.82 30.39 -12.09
CA LEU A 124 16.73 30.23 -10.95
C LEU A 124 18.20 30.50 -11.34
N ASP A 125 18.86 31.37 -10.59
CA ASP A 125 20.29 31.64 -10.74
C ASP A 125 21.16 30.50 -10.18
N ALA A 126 22.49 30.57 -10.39
CA ALA A 126 23.40 29.50 -9.95
C ALA A 126 23.49 29.36 -8.41
N SER A 127 23.38 30.47 -7.68
CA SER A 127 23.42 30.50 -6.22
C SER A 127 22.14 29.92 -5.62
N GLU A 128 20.98 30.29 -6.16
CA GLU A 128 19.67 29.76 -5.78
C GLU A 128 19.57 28.27 -6.05
N LYS A 129 20.06 27.82 -7.21
CA LYS A 129 20.15 26.38 -7.54
C LYS A 129 20.99 25.63 -6.51
N GLN A 130 22.15 26.18 -6.13
CA GLN A 130 23.02 25.57 -5.14
C GLN A 130 22.41 25.56 -3.74
N SER A 131 21.69 26.61 -3.37
CA SER A 131 20.95 26.70 -2.10
C SER A 131 19.86 25.62 -2.03
N ILE A 132 19.01 25.50 -3.06
CA ILE A 132 17.95 24.47 -3.12
C ILE A 132 18.57 23.06 -3.06
N ARG A 133 19.66 22.83 -3.80
CA ARG A 133 20.39 21.55 -3.76
C ARG A 133 20.88 21.22 -2.35
N THR A 134 21.43 22.21 -1.64
CA THR A 134 21.90 22.06 -0.26
C THR A 134 20.76 21.73 0.69
N GLN A 135 19.60 22.38 0.53
CA GLN A 135 18.42 22.08 1.35
C GLN A 135 17.88 20.67 1.09
N LEU A 136 17.88 20.21 -0.17
CA LEU A 136 17.51 18.83 -0.52
C LEU A 136 18.50 17.79 0.02
N ASN A 137 19.80 18.09 0.01
CA ASN A 137 20.82 17.25 0.64
C ASN A 137 20.53 17.11 2.14
N GLN A 138 20.37 18.22 2.85
CA GLN A 138 20.09 18.22 4.29
C GLN A 138 18.79 17.50 4.63
N LEU A 139 17.75 17.62 3.77
CA LEU A 139 16.52 16.87 3.92
C LEU A 139 16.76 15.35 3.79
N ASN A 140 17.52 14.92 2.78
CA ASN A 140 17.81 13.49 2.59
C ASN A 140 18.73 12.93 3.67
N ASP A 141 19.67 13.73 4.18
CA ASP A 141 20.52 13.35 5.31
C ASP A 141 19.68 13.22 6.60
N ALA A 142 18.73 14.13 6.83
CA ALA A 142 17.78 14.03 7.93
C ALA A 142 16.85 12.81 7.79
N ILE A 143 16.40 12.50 6.57
CA ILE A 143 15.65 11.27 6.29
C ILE A 143 16.50 10.06 6.65
N ASN A 144 17.77 9.99 6.20
CA ASN A 144 18.67 8.88 6.52
C ASN A 144 18.86 8.68 8.02
N ALA A 145 19.01 9.77 8.77
CA ALA A 145 19.18 9.73 10.22
C ALA A 145 17.90 9.32 10.97
N ALA A 146 16.73 9.68 10.43
CA ALA A 146 15.43 9.34 11.01
C ALA A 146 14.91 7.96 10.58
N VAL A 147 15.51 7.33 9.57
CA VAL A 147 15.23 5.93 9.26
C VAL A 147 15.68 5.09 10.46
N THR A 148 14.71 4.66 11.25
CA THR A 148 14.92 3.72 12.35
C THR A 148 15.15 2.31 11.78
N GLU A 149 15.76 1.43 12.58
CA GLU A 149 15.82 0.01 12.24
C GLU A 149 14.37 -0.48 12.05
N VAL A 150 14.03 -0.80 10.80
CA VAL A 150 12.66 -1.01 10.32
C VAL A 150 11.87 -1.88 11.31
N GLU A 151 10.71 -1.40 11.77
CA GLU A 151 9.78 -2.17 12.59
C GLU A 151 9.66 -3.59 12.01
N LYS A 152 9.84 -4.62 12.84
CA LYS A 152 9.85 -6.01 12.33
C LYS A 152 8.57 -6.26 11.54
N GLY A 153 8.63 -6.99 10.41
CA GLY A 153 7.50 -7.21 9.49
C GLY A 153 6.14 -7.56 10.13
N LYS A 154 6.15 -8.09 11.34
CA LYS A 154 4.97 -8.42 12.14
C LYS A 154 4.22 -7.20 12.73
N GLU A 155 4.89 -6.06 12.88
CA GLU A 155 4.34 -4.78 13.38
C GLU A 155 3.96 -3.82 12.23
N ARG A 156 4.39 -4.11 10.99
CA ARG A 156 4.13 -3.28 9.80
C ARG A 156 2.76 -3.51 9.16
N THR A 157 2.16 -2.42 8.71
CA THR A 157 0.84 -2.30 8.04
C THR A 157 0.94 -1.55 6.69
N PRO A 158 1.83 -1.97 5.77
CA PRO A 158 2.19 -1.18 4.59
C PRO A 158 1.02 -0.95 3.63
N ILE A 159 -0.04 -1.75 3.68
CA ILE A 159 -1.26 -1.48 2.90
C ILE A 159 -2.10 -0.37 3.52
N VAL A 160 -2.23 -0.34 4.85
CA VAL A 160 -2.99 0.69 5.57
C VAL A 160 -2.36 2.06 5.37
N ASN A 161 -1.04 2.18 5.54
CA ASN A 161 -0.29 3.43 5.30
C ASN A 161 -0.51 3.97 3.88
N ARG A 162 -0.46 3.08 2.87
CA ARG A 162 -0.75 3.46 1.47
C ARG A 162 -2.18 3.92 1.27
N ALA A 163 -3.13 3.32 1.98
CA ALA A 163 -4.52 3.68 1.88
C ALA A 163 -4.77 5.06 2.50
N GLN A 164 -4.30 5.31 3.73
CA GLN A 164 -4.39 6.62 4.39
C GLN A 164 -3.82 7.74 3.51
N HIS A 165 -2.62 7.55 2.97
CA HIS A 165 -2.00 8.53 2.06
C HIS A 165 -2.86 8.83 0.85
N ARG A 166 -3.34 7.78 0.17
CA ARG A 166 -4.21 7.92 -1.01
C ARG A 166 -5.54 8.57 -0.67
N PHE A 167 -6.06 8.35 0.54
CA PHE A 167 -7.29 9.00 0.99
C PHE A 167 -7.08 10.49 1.17
N GLU A 168 -6.00 10.93 1.84
CA GLU A 168 -5.72 12.36 2.01
C GLU A 168 -5.50 13.06 0.66
N GLU A 169 -4.73 12.47 -0.25
CA GLU A 169 -4.53 13.01 -1.61
C GLU A 169 -5.86 13.18 -2.37
N ARG A 170 -6.76 12.20 -2.26
CA ARG A 170 -8.07 12.23 -2.91
C ARG A 170 -9.03 13.23 -2.25
N ILE A 171 -8.98 13.37 -0.93
CA ILE A 171 -9.75 14.38 -0.19
C ILE A 171 -9.29 15.77 -0.62
N GLU A 172 -7.97 16.01 -0.63
CA GLU A 172 -7.40 17.28 -1.04
C GLU A 172 -7.75 17.62 -2.50
N PHE A 173 -7.63 16.64 -3.40
CA PHE A 173 -8.06 16.78 -4.79
C PHE A 173 -9.56 17.09 -4.89
N GLY A 174 -10.41 16.39 -4.13
CA GLY A 174 -11.85 16.60 -4.10
C GLY A 174 -12.23 18.02 -3.67
N VAL A 175 -11.56 18.56 -2.64
CA VAL A 175 -11.75 19.95 -2.19
C VAL A 175 -11.30 20.94 -3.26
N LYS A 176 -10.08 20.76 -3.79
CA LYS A 176 -9.52 21.64 -4.82
C LYS A 176 -10.35 21.67 -6.11
N SER A 177 -10.94 20.55 -6.47
CA SER A 177 -11.79 20.43 -7.66
C SER A 177 -13.26 20.81 -7.42
N GLY A 178 -13.63 21.17 -6.18
CA GLY A 178 -15.02 21.47 -5.82
C GLY A 178 -15.95 20.26 -5.79
N ARG A 179 -15.42 19.03 -5.94
CA ARG A 179 -16.17 17.76 -5.88
C ARG A 179 -16.47 17.32 -4.45
N LEU A 180 -15.83 17.93 -3.46
CA LEU A 180 -16.12 17.75 -2.04
C LEU A 180 -16.33 19.12 -1.42
N SER A 181 -17.40 19.25 -0.64
CA SER A 181 -17.55 20.38 0.28
C SER A 181 -16.51 20.32 1.40
N THR A 182 -16.24 21.47 2.02
CA THR A 182 -15.34 21.55 3.19
C THR A 182 -15.83 20.68 4.36
N LEU A 183 -17.15 20.54 4.51
CA LEU A 183 -17.76 19.70 5.55
C LEU A 183 -17.56 18.21 5.28
N GLU A 184 -17.75 17.76 4.04
CA GLU A 184 -17.52 16.36 3.64
C GLU A 184 -16.04 16.00 3.78
N ALA A 185 -15.14 16.87 3.33
CA ALA A 185 -13.71 16.69 3.50
C ALA A 185 -13.31 16.61 4.98
N SER A 186 -13.88 17.46 5.84
CA SER A 186 -13.66 17.39 7.29
C SER A 186 -14.14 16.06 7.88
N SER A 187 -15.31 15.55 7.43
CA SER A 187 -15.83 14.26 7.87
C SER A 187 -14.94 13.09 7.44
N LEU A 188 -14.46 13.10 6.20
CA LEU A 188 -13.56 12.07 5.66
C LEU A 188 -12.20 12.10 6.38
N ARG A 189 -11.63 13.28 6.63
CA ARG A 189 -10.39 13.42 7.42
C ARG A 189 -10.51 12.88 8.84
N ARG A 190 -11.65 13.10 9.50
CA ARG A 190 -11.91 12.48 10.81
C ARG A 190 -11.89 10.95 10.75
N LYS A 191 -12.38 10.36 9.66
CA LYS A 191 -12.31 8.90 9.48
C LYS A 191 -10.90 8.40 9.18
N VAL A 192 -10.11 9.16 8.41
CA VAL A 192 -8.68 8.89 8.21
C VAL A 192 -7.95 8.92 9.57
N ALA A 193 -8.13 9.99 10.35
CA ALA A 193 -7.53 10.10 11.69
C ALA A 193 -7.97 8.99 12.66
N LYS A 194 -9.21 8.51 12.54
CA LYS A 194 -9.70 7.36 13.33
C LYS A 194 -9.00 6.06 12.91
N LEU A 195 -8.75 5.87 11.62
CA LEU A 195 -8.01 4.71 11.10
C LEU A 195 -6.56 4.73 11.58
N GLU A 196 -5.91 5.89 11.53
CA GLU A 196 -4.56 6.13 12.08
C GLU A 196 -4.50 5.79 13.58
N ALA A 197 -5.39 6.37 14.38
CA ALA A 197 -5.45 6.08 15.82
C ALA A 197 -5.75 4.60 16.14
N LEU A 198 -6.54 3.92 15.30
CA LEU A 198 -6.79 2.49 15.44
C LEU A 198 -5.51 1.69 15.16
N GLU A 199 -4.80 2.04 14.10
CA GLU A 199 -3.54 1.41 13.72
C GLU A 199 -2.47 1.58 14.79
N GLU A 200 -2.25 2.80 15.27
CA GLU A 200 -1.31 3.10 16.36
C GLU A 200 -1.63 2.28 17.62
N ARG A 201 -2.90 2.24 18.02
CA ARG A 201 -3.34 1.46 19.18
C ARG A 201 -3.06 -0.03 19.00
N LEU A 202 -3.26 -0.57 17.80
CA LEU A 202 -3.02 -1.98 17.52
C LEU A 202 -1.52 -2.29 17.43
N LYS A 203 -0.69 -1.35 16.95
CA LYS A 203 0.78 -1.46 16.98
C LYS A 203 1.37 -1.39 18.39
N ALA A 204 0.78 -0.58 19.27
CA ALA A 204 1.22 -0.43 20.66
C ALA A 204 1.10 -1.74 21.48
N GLY A 205 0.26 -2.68 21.03
CA GLY A 205 -0.03 -3.95 21.70
C GLY A 205 0.96 -5.09 21.45
N GLN A 206 2.12 -4.84 20.79
CA GLN A 206 2.98 -5.83 20.12
C GLN A 206 2.41 -6.29 18.77
N LYS A 207 3.08 -7.26 18.12
CA LYS A 207 2.81 -7.80 16.79
C LYS A 207 1.32 -7.95 16.46
N LEU A 208 0.91 -7.35 15.35
CA LEU A 208 -0.45 -7.45 14.81
C LEU A 208 -0.77 -8.90 14.42
N SER A 209 -1.86 -9.42 14.99
CA SER A 209 -2.48 -10.69 14.59
C SER A 209 -3.21 -10.55 13.24
N SER A 210 -3.44 -11.67 12.55
CA SER A 210 -4.19 -11.69 11.29
C SER A 210 -5.61 -11.11 11.43
N ASN A 211 -6.24 -11.27 12.60
CA ASN A 211 -7.57 -10.69 12.88
C ASN A 211 -7.52 -9.16 13.01
N GLU A 212 -6.46 -8.60 13.59
CA GLU A 212 -6.28 -7.16 13.72
C GLU A 212 -5.96 -6.52 12.37
N ARG A 213 -5.18 -7.22 11.53
CA ARG A 213 -4.96 -6.83 10.14
C ARG A 213 -6.27 -6.84 9.35
N GLU A 214 -7.07 -7.90 9.45
CA GLU A 214 -8.37 -7.95 8.79
C GLU A 214 -9.29 -6.80 9.24
N ARG A 215 -9.27 -6.46 10.54
CA ARG A 215 -10.02 -5.33 11.09
C ARG A 215 -9.57 -4.00 10.48
N LEU A 216 -8.26 -3.73 10.41
CA LEU A 216 -7.72 -2.53 9.76
C LEU A 216 -8.15 -2.46 8.28
N MET A 217 -8.11 -3.60 7.57
CA MET A 217 -8.51 -3.65 6.17
C MET A 217 -10.01 -3.43 5.96
N LYS A 218 -10.87 -3.86 6.90
CA LYS A 218 -12.30 -3.53 6.86
C LYS A 218 -12.52 -2.03 6.93
N GLU A 219 -11.85 -1.35 7.86
CA GLU A 219 -11.94 0.11 8.02
C GLU A 219 -11.40 0.84 6.76
N VAL A 220 -10.31 0.37 6.17
CA VAL A 220 -9.80 0.87 4.88
C VAL A 220 -10.83 0.75 3.76
N VAL A 221 -11.48 -0.42 3.63
CA VAL A 221 -12.49 -0.67 2.59
C VAL A 221 -13.73 0.20 2.80
N GLU A 222 -14.17 0.36 4.05
CA GLU A 222 -15.29 1.24 4.40
C GLU A 222 -14.99 2.69 4.07
N LEU A 223 -13.81 3.20 4.47
CA LEU A 223 -13.39 4.56 4.15
C LEU A 223 -13.25 4.78 2.64
N GLN A 224 -12.71 3.80 1.90
CA GLN A 224 -12.64 3.87 0.44
C GLN A 224 -14.04 3.99 -0.20
N ARG A 225 -15.03 3.26 0.32
CA ARG A 225 -16.42 3.33 -0.15
C ARG A 225 -17.02 4.70 0.12
N ASP A 226 -16.83 5.22 1.32
CA ASP A 226 -17.35 6.54 1.73
C ASP A 226 -16.74 7.66 0.90
N LEU A 227 -15.42 7.63 0.69
CA LEU A 227 -14.72 8.58 -0.17
C LEU A 227 -15.20 8.52 -1.62
N THR A 228 -15.43 7.31 -2.14
CA THR A 228 -15.93 7.13 -3.51
C THR A 228 -17.36 7.64 -3.65
N ARG A 229 -18.22 7.42 -2.65
CA ARG A 229 -19.58 8.00 -2.63
C ARG A 229 -19.52 9.52 -2.61
N ALA A 230 -18.72 10.10 -1.72
CA ALA A 230 -18.60 11.54 -1.58
C ALA A 230 -18.07 12.22 -2.86
N LEU A 231 -17.14 11.60 -3.59
CA LEU A 231 -16.59 12.14 -4.84
C LEU A 231 -17.52 12.01 -6.07
N HIS A 232 -18.59 11.22 -5.95
CA HIS A 232 -19.55 10.95 -7.03
C HIS A 232 -20.89 11.67 -6.84
N ASN A 233 -21.11 12.30 -5.68
CA ASN A 233 -22.25 13.19 -5.42
C ASN A 233 -22.01 14.55 -6.07
#